data_AF-A0A6B8M8V6-F1
#
_entry.id   AF-A0A6B8M8V6-F1
#
_cell.length_a   1.000
_cell.length_b   1.000
_cell.length_c   1.000
_cell.angle_alpha   90.00
_cell.angle_beta   90.00
_cell.angle_gamma   90.00
#
_symmetry.space_group_name_H-M   'P 1'
#
loop_
_entity.id
_entity.type
_entity.pdbx_description
1 polymer ?
#
loop_
_entity_poly.entity_id
_entity_poly.type
_entity_poly.pdbx_seq_one_letter_code
_entity_poly.pdbx_strand_id
1 'polypeptide(L)'
;MRSLVGTALLALCAIDGSAALAADTNCSASSPIANGASVTGRVVVPDGQTCDITGVSVIGDVFVGKQATLKVHGGTVAGNVEANQCTEVLLRGEAAPLLIGGDVQIRGCAGRLDYGSLWVAGFIDGTAGRAMISGDVECVGNKGLCAVYRVDVGGNVRVDDTLANGSPSQNTYSANLTNNVIGKKLECNRNSPNPVTYGANVAASGKLGQCAATGF
;
A
#
# COMPACT_ATOMS: atom_id res chain seq x y z
N MET A 1 76.32 16.30 21.46
CA MET A 1 74.92 16.42 21.91
C MET A 1 74.30 17.64 21.27
N ARG A 2 73.32 17.48 20.37
CA ARG A 2 72.13 18.34 20.25
C ARG A 2 71.26 17.80 19.11
N SER A 3 70.16 17.18 19.54
CA SER A 3 69.08 16.61 18.75
C SER A 3 68.18 17.74 18.24
N LEU A 4 67.68 17.63 17.01
CA LEU A 4 66.58 18.45 16.48
C LEU A 4 65.55 17.50 15.87
N VAL A 5 64.46 17.36 16.61
CA VAL A 5 63.27 16.57 16.31
C VAL A 5 62.47 17.31 15.22
N GLY A 6 62.25 16.66 14.08
CA GLY A 6 61.43 17.17 12.96
C GLY A 6 60.00 16.66 13.06
N THR A 7 59.07 17.58 13.26
CA THR A 7 57.64 17.38 13.49
C THR A 7 56.91 16.87 12.25
N ALA A 8 56.03 15.88 12.45
CA ALA A 8 55.19 15.24 11.46
C ALA A 8 54.06 16.16 10.93
N LEU A 9 53.72 16.00 9.64
CA LEU A 9 52.48 16.50 9.06
C LEU A 9 51.76 15.32 8.38
N LEU A 10 50.82 14.69 9.08
CA LEU A 10 49.87 13.75 8.48
C LEU A 10 48.68 14.54 7.94
N ALA A 11 48.53 14.57 6.62
CA ALA A 11 47.33 15.08 5.96
C ALA A 11 46.21 14.02 6.02
N LEU A 12 45.18 14.27 6.83
CA LEU A 12 43.93 13.51 6.79
C LEU A 12 43.08 14.04 5.63
N CYS A 13 42.95 13.27 4.56
CA CYS A 13 41.89 13.49 3.56
C CYS A 13 40.56 13.02 4.15
N ALA A 14 39.66 13.97 4.45
CA ALA A 14 38.27 13.66 4.74
C ALA A 14 37.57 13.23 3.43
N ILE A 15 37.05 12.00 3.41
CA ILE A 15 36.25 11.48 2.32
C ILE A 15 34.81 11.86 2.64
N ASP A 16 34.32 12.97 2.08
CA ASP A 16 32.91 13.36 2.17
C ASP A 16 32.06 12.40 1.33
N GLY A 17 31.69 11.27 1.93
CA GLY A 17 30.73 10.33 1.39
C GLY A 17 29.31 10.89 1.46
N SER A 18 28.95 11.74 0.50
CA SER A 18 27.55 12.12 0.29
C SER A 18 26.80 10.89 -0.24
N ALA A 19 26.01 10.24 0.61
CA ALA A 19 25.07 9.22 0.17
C ALA A 19 24.08 9.90 -0.78
N ALA A 20 24.21 9.66 -2.08
CA ALA A 20 23.24 10.12 -3.06
C ALA A 20 21.91 9.41 -2.75
N LEU A 21 20.95 10.15 -2.21
CA LEU A 21 19.57 9.69 -2.15
C LEU A 21 19.12 9.43 -3.59
N ALA A 22 18.67 8.21 -3.87
CA ALA A 22 18.13 7.89 -5.18
C ALA A 22 16.92 8.80 -5.45
N ALA A 23 16.91 9.42 -6.62
CA ALA A 23 15.86 10.35 -7.00
C ALA A 23 14.51 9.64 -7.15
N ASP A 24 13.43 10.37 -6.86
CA ASP A 24 12.06 9.88 -7.04
C ASP A 24 11.80 9.56 -8.52
N THR A 25 11.13 8.44 -8.78
CA THR A 25 10.76 7.97 -10.12
C THR A 25 9.28 8.18 -10.35
N ASN A 26 8.92 9.04 -11.31
CA ASN A 26 7.53 9.27 -11.68
C ASN A 26 7.00 8.13 -12.55
N CYS A 27 5.87 7.57 -12.17
CA CYS A 27 5.14 6.57 -12.93
C CYS A 27 3.83 7.16 -13.48
N SER A 28 3.68 7.12 -14.81
CA SER A 28 2.48 7.57 -15.51
C SER A 28 2.40 6.92 -16.89
N ALA A 29 1.30 7.10 -17.62
CA ALA A 29 1.22 6.65 -19.01
C ALA A 29 2.31 7.25 -19.92
N SER A 30 2.75 8.49 -19.66
CA SER A 30 3.82 9.16 -20.39
C SER A 30 5.24 8.79 -19.92
N SER A 31 5.35 8.16 -18.76
CA SER A 31 6.62 7.72 -18.15
C SER A 31 6.38 6.38 -17.45
N PRO A 32 6.18 5.29 -18.21
CA PRO A 32 5.88 3.99 -17.64
C PRO A 32 7.15 3.37 -17.06
N ILE A 33 7.01 2.62 -15.97
CA ILE A 33 8.05 1.73 -15.47
C ILE A 33 7.91 0.39 -16.21
N ALA A 34 9.00 -0.10 -16.79
CA ALA A 34 8.99 -1.36 -17.51
C ALA A 34 8.62 -2.54 -16.58
N ASN A 35 7.89 -3.52 -17.11
CA ASN A 35 7.52 -4.72 -16.36
C ASN A 35 8.78 -5.46 -15.87
N GLY A 36 8.73 -5.93 -14.63
CA GLY A 36 9.86 -6.63 -14.01
C GLY A 36 11.06 -5.72 -13.66
N ALA A 37 10.96 -4.40 -13.86
CA ALA A 37 12.07 -3.50 -13.56
C ALA A 37 12.30 -3.35 -12.05
N SER A 38 13.52 -2.97 -11.70
CA SER A 38 13.88 -2.54 -10.35
C SER A 38 14.05 -1.03 -10.32
N VAL A 39 13.42 -0.39 -9.33
CA VAL A 39 13.52 1.06 -9.07
C VAL A 39 14.11 1.26 -7.69
N THR A 40 15.18 2.05 -7.60
CA THR A 40 15.76 2.47 -6.33
C THR A 40 15.25 3.86 -5.99
N GLY A 41 14.75 4.07 -4.77
CA GLY A 41 14.10 5.31 -4.36
C GLY A 41 12.57 5.19 -4.40
N ARG A 42 11.90 6.33 -4.27
CA ARG A 42 10.43 6.39 -4.23
C ARG A 42 9.84 6.32 -5.63
N VAL A 43 8.79 5.54 -5.82
CA VAL A 43 7.92 5.66 -6.99
C VAL A 43 6.79 6.63 -6.67
N VAL A 44 6.58 7.62 -7.54
CA VAL A 44 5.54 8.64 -7.39
C VAL A 44 4.55 8.51 -8.54
N VAL A 45 3.28 8.32 -8.24
CA VAL A 45 2.20 8.48 -9.22
C VAL A 45 1.70 9.92 -9.10
N PRO A 46 1.97 10.80 -10.08
CA PRO A 46 1.58 12.20 -9.98
C PRO A 46 0.06 12.38 -9.94
N ASP A 47 -0.39 13.55 -9.48
CA ASP A 47 -1.81 13.89 -9.39
C ASP A 47 -2.55 13.66 -10.72
N GLY A 48 -3.72 13.02 -10.65
CA GLY A 48 -4.58 12.69 -11.78
C GLY A 48 -4.01 11.63 -12.75
N GLN A 49 -2.79 11.11 -12.51
CA GLN A 49 -2.16 10.14 -13.39
C GLN A 49 -2.53 8.70 -13.01
N THR A 50 -2.39 7.81 -13.98
CA THR A 50 -2.48 6.37 -13.75
C THR A 50 -1.10 5.74 -13.92
N CYS A 51 -0.71 4.94 -12.93
CA CYS A 51 0.45 4.07 -12.98
C CYS A 51 -0.03 2.62 -12.94
N ASP A 52 0.39 1.83 -13.92
CA ASP A 52 0.12 0.40 -13.99
C ASP A 52 1.47 -0.31 -14.12
N ILE A 53 1.80 -1.13 -13.12
CA ILE A 53 3.09 -1.82 -13.03
C ILE A 53 2.89 -3.30 -12.76
N THR A 54 3.68 -4.14 -13.44
CA THR A 54 3.66 -5.59 -13.29
C THR A 54 5.03 -6.12 -12.88
N GLY A 55 5.10 -6.83 -11.76
CA GLY A 55 6.30 -7.49 -11.27
C GLY A 55 7.47 -6.55 -10.94
N VAL A 56 7.20 -5.26 -10.69
CA VAL A 56 8.24 -4.26 -10.39
C VAL A 56 8.76 -4.42 -8.96
N SER A 57 10.06 -4.21 -8.77
CA SER A 57 10.72 -4.18 -7.46
C SER A 57 11.10 -2.75 -7.08
N VAL A 58 10.43 -2.19 -6.08
CA VAL A 58 10.70 -0.84 -5.55
C VAL A 58 11.51 -0.95 -4.27
N ILE A 59 12.75 -0.49 -4.31
CA ILE A 59 13.63 -0.36 -3.14
C ILE A 59 13.40 1.03 -2.55
N GLY A 60 12.25 1.20 -1.91
CA GLY A 60 11.75 2.46 -1.38
C GLY A 60 10.24 2.42 -1.20
N ASP A 61 9.62 3.60 -1.16
CA ASP A 61 8.17 3.77 -0.98
C ASP A 61 7.45 3.96 -2.32
N VAL A 62 6.14 3.79 -2.31
CA VAL A 62 5.24 4.22 -3.38
C VAL A 62 4.30 5.29 -2.85
N PHE A 63 4.27 6.45 -3.51
CA PHE A 63 3.34 7.54 -3.20
C PHE A 63 2.35 7.74 -4.34
N VAL A 64 1.06 7.79 -4.01
CA VAL A 64 -0.03 7.99 -4.97
C VAL A 64 -0.66 9.35 -4.74
N GLY A 65 -0.51 10.22 -5.73
CA GLY A 65 -1.02 11.59 -5.72
C GLY A 65 -2.55 11.68 -5.71
N LYS A 66 -3.03 12.92 -5.63
CA LYS A 66 -4.45 13.23 -5.59
C LYS A 66 -5.11 12.84 -6.89
N GLN A 67 -6.28 12.23 -6.82
CA GLN A 67 -7.04 11.73 -7.97
C GLN A 67 -6.24 10.77 -8.87
N ALA A 68 -5.09 10.28 -8.41
CA ALA A 68 -4.28 9.34 -9.16
C ALA A 68 -4.77 7.91 -8.96
N THR A 69 -4.37 7.02 -9.87
CA THR A 69 -4.66 5.59 -9.80
C THR A 69 -3.37 4.80 -9.83
N LEU A 70 -3.21 3.86 -8.89
CA LEU A 70 -2.14 2.89 -8.89
C LEU A 70 -2.71 1.49 -9.11
N LYS A 71 -2.15 0.75 -10.08
CA LYS A 71 -2.41 -0.66 -10.31
C LYS A 71 -1.10 -1.44 -10.23
N VAL A 72 -1.02 -2.39 -9.32
CA VAL A 72 0.15 -3.26 -9.10
C VAL A 72 -0.25 -4.71 -9.31
N HIS A 73 0.50 -5.38 -10.18
CA HIS A 73 0.31 -6.77 -10.57
C HIS A 73 1.55 -7.59 -10.18
N GLY A 74 1.58 -8.05 -8.93
CA GLY A 74 2.74 -8.67 -8.29
C GLY A 74 3.93 -7.72 -8.14
N GLY A 75 5.01 -8.23 -7.56
CA GLY A 75 6.25 -7.47 -7.34
C GLY A 75 6.52 -7.20 -5.86
N THR A 76 7.48 -6.32 -5.61
CA THR A 76 7.94 -6.01 -4.24
C THR A 76 8.00 -4.50 -4.03
N VAL A 77 7.52 -4.04 -2.89
CA VAL A 77 7.76 -2.69 -2.37
C VAL A 77 8.45 -2.86 -1.02
N ALA A 78 9.71 -2.42 -0.92
CA ALA A 78 10.48 -2.58 0.32
C ALA A 78 9.93 -1.70 1.46
N GLY A 79 9.40 -0.53 1.13
CA GLY A 79 8.82 0.43 2.06
C GLY A 79 7.29 0.42 2.06
N ASN A 80 6.71 1.62 2.20
CA ASN A 80 5.27 1.83 2.32
C ASN A 80 4.59 2.03 0.96
N VAL A 81 3.27 1.82 0.93
CA VAL A 81 2.39 2.32 -0.13
C VAL A 81 1.44 3.34 0.50
N GLU A 82 1.58 4.60 0.10
CA GLU A 82 0.84 5.73 0.66
C GLU A 82 -0.01 6.41 -0.42
N ALA A 83 -1.32 6.45 -0.21
CA ALA A 83 -2.27 7.08 -1.10
C ALA A 83 -3.19 8.03 -0.33
N ASN A 84 -3.23 9.29 -0.76
CA ASN A 84 -4.02 10.33 -0.11
C ASN A 84 -4.84 11.10 -1.13
N GLN A 85 -6.16 11.14 -0.93
CA GLN A 85 -7.13 11.75 -1.85
C GLN A 85 -7.03 11.20 -3.28
N CYS A 86 -6.65 9.93 -3.43
CA CYS A 86 -6.47 9.28 -4.72
C CYS A 86 -7.81 8.94 -5.40
N THR A 87 -7.77 8.45 -6.62
CA THR A 87 -8.94 7.83 -7.26
C THR A 87 -9.07 6.38 -6.80
N GLU A 88 -8.03 5.58 -6.97
CA GLU A 88 -8.08 4.13 -6.72
C GLU A 88 -6.67 3.56 -6.49
N VAL A 89 -6.56 2.57 -5.61
CA VAL A 89 -5.35 1.74 -5.45
C VAL A 89 -5.71 0.27 -5.56
N LEU A 90 -5.14 -0.42 -6.56
CA LEU A 90 -5.29 -1.86 -6.78
C LEU A 90 -3.93 -2.55 -6.58
N LEU A 91 -3.86 -3.44 -5.60
CA LEU A 91 -2.68 -4.19 -5.22
C LEU A 91 -2.98 -5.68 -5.32
N ARG A 92 -2.46 -6.36 -6.33
CA ARG A 92 -2.78 -7.77 -6.59
C ARG A 92 -1.53 -8.63 -6.57
N GLY A 93 -1.57 -9.74 -5.85
CA GLY A 93 -0.71 -10.88 -6.13
C GLY A 93 -1.25 -11.63 -7.34
N GLU A 94 -0.40 -11.86 -8.34
CA GLU A 94 -0.75 -12.61 -9.55
C GLU A 94 0.21 -13.81 -9.70
N ALA A 95 0.72 -14.09 -10.89
CA ALA A 95 1.72 -15.13 -11.09
C ALA A 95 2.97 -14.91 -10.21
N ALA A 96 3.35 -13.64 -9.98
CA ALA A 96 4.31 -13.25 -8.98
C ALA A 96 3.59 -12.83 -7.68
N PRO A 97 4.13 -13.17 -6.50
CA PRO A 97 3.60 -12.67 -5.24
C PRO A 97 3.69 -11.15 -5.19
N LEU A 98 2.80 -10.55 -4.39
CA LEU A 98 2.91 -9.15 -4.00
C LEU A 98 3.48 -9.07 -2.59
N LEU A 99 4.63 -8.43 -2.43
CA LEU A 99 5.31 -8.29 -1.14
C LEU A 99 5.47 -6.81 -0.79
N ILE A 100 4.91 -6.37 0.32
CA ILE A 100 5.06 -5.01 0.84
C ILE A 100 5.72 -5.09 2.21
N GLY A 101 6.90 -4.47 2.34
CA GLY A 101 7.70 -4.51 3.56
C GLY A 101 7.19 -3.55 4.64
N GLY A 102 6.51 -2.48 4.26
CA GLY A 102 5.94 -1.49 5.15
C GLY A 102 4.42 -1.54 5.27
N ASP A 103 3.84 -0.37 5.52
CA ASP A 103 2.40 -0.15 5.67
C ASP A 103 1.73 0.12 4.31
N VAL A 104 0.44 -0.18 4.22
CA VAL A 104 -0.43 0.26 3.13
C VAL A 104 -1.48 1.22 3.69
N GLN A 105 -1.44 2.47 3.25
CA GLN A 105 -2.32 3.54 3.73
C GLN A 105 -3.12 4.12 2.56
N ILE A 106 -4.42 3.81 2.50
CA ILE A 106 -5.34 4.29 1.46
C ILE A 106 -6.35 5.23 2.13
N ARG A 107 -6.14 6.54 1.98
CA ARG A 107 -6.88 7.58 2.71
C ARG A 107 -7.61 8.55 1.79
N GLY A 108 -8.87 8.82 2.09
CA GLY A 108 -9.66 9.85 1.42
C GLY A 108 -9.88 9.63 -0.08
N CYS A 109 -9.64 8.42 -0.58
CA CYS A 109 -9.73 8.12 -2.00
C CYS A 109 -11.19 8.10 -2.45
N ALA A 110 -11.45 8.61 -3.65
CA ALA A 110 -12.80 8.72 -4.18
C ALA A 110 -13.39 7.32 -4.43
N GLY A 111 -12.65 6.48 -5.11
CA GLY A 111 -13.14 5.24 -5.68
C GLY A 111 -13.51 5.39 -7.15
N ARG A 112 -13.49 4.28 -7.86
CA ARG A 112 -13.87 4.18 -9.28
C ARG A 112 -14.73 2.95 -9.49
N LEU A 113 -15.59 2.99 -10.50
CA LEU A 113 -16.27 1.80 -11.00
C LEU A 113 -15.23 0.81 -11.53
N ASP A 114 -15.03 -0.27 -10.79
CA ASP A 114 -14.20 -1.41 -11.16
C ASP A 114 -14.87 -2.71 -10.68
N TYR A 115 -14.35 -3.89 -11.04
CA TYR A 115 -14.84 -5.21 -10.58
C TYR A 115 -16.35 -5.45 -10.70
N GLY A 116 -16.89 -5.38 -11.92
CA GLY A 116 -18.27 -5.78 -12.16
C GLY A 116 -19.31 -4.81 -11.59
N SER A 117 -18.97 -3.52 -11.51
CA SER A 117 -19.82 -2.38 -11.09
C SER A 117 -19.74 -2.02 -9.61
N LEU A 118 -18.68 -2.41 -8.89
CA LEU A 118 -18.40 -1.93 -7.54
C LEU A 118 -17.62 -0.62 -7.61
N TRP A 119 -17.91 0.31 -6.70
CA TRP A 119 -17.10 1.50 -6.52
C TRP A 119 -15.96 1.20 -5.57
N VAL A 120 -14.72 1.12 -6.06
CA VAL A 120 -13.57 0.63 -5.28
C VAL A 120 -12.54 1.73 -5.11
N ALA A 121 -12.18 2.02 -3.86
CA ALA A 121 -11.11 2.96 -3.52
C ALA A 121 -9.80 2.25 -3.23
N GLY A 122 -9.88 1.09 -2.58
CA GLY A 122 -8.73 0.24 -2.28
C GLY A 122 -9.07 -1.24 -2.48
N PHE A 123 -8.21 -1.96 -3.20
CA PHE A 123 -8.34 -3.39 -3.42
C PHE A 123 -6.99 -4.06 -3.19
N ILE A 124 -6.92 -4.97 -2.23
CA ILE A 124 -5.73 -5.78 -1.96
C ILE A 124 -6.13 -7.25 -2.08
N ASP A 125 -5.55 -7.96 -3.04
CA ASP A 125 -5.98 -9.31 -3.37
C ASP A 125 -4.81 -10.28 -3.55
N GLY A 126 -4.79 -11.29 -2.69
CA GLY A 126 -3.85 -12.41 -2.70
C GLY A 126 -4.42 -13.69 -3.33
N THR A 127 -5.51 -13.61 -4.10
CA THR A 127 -6.19 -14.80 -4.64
C THR A 127 -5.42 -15.51 -5.74
N ALA A 128 -4.87 -14.76 -6.71
CA ALA A 128 -4.13 -15.34 -7.85
C ALA A 128 -2.66 -15.63 -7.52
N GLY A 129 -2.11 -14.93 -6.53
CA GLY A 129 -0.82 -15.21 -5.91
C GLY A 129 -0.78 -14.63 -4.50
N ARG A 130 0.10 -15.16 -3.65
CA ARG A 130 0.19 -14.70 -2.25
C ARG A 130 0.45 -13.18 -2.20
N ALA A 131 -0.34 -12.47 -1.41
CA ALA A 131 -0.09 -11.08 -1.03
C ALA A 131 0.34 -11.03 0.44
N MET A 132 1.49 -10.42 0.73
CA MET A 132 2.04 -10.27 2.07
C MET A 132 2.34 -8.80 2.35
N ILE A 133 1.87 -8.31 3.48
CA ILE A 133 2.12 -6.95 3.96
C ILE A 133 2.70 -7.09 5.36
N SER A 134 3.94 -6.67 5.56
CA SER A 134 4.61 -6.85 6.84
C SER A 134 4.14 -5.83 7.89
N GLY A 135 3.70 -4.66 7.45
CA GLY A 135 3.13 -3.60 8.28
C GLY A 135 1.61 -3.68 8.47
N ASP A 136 1.01 -2.52 8.69
CA ASP A 136 -0.43 -2.32 8.86
C ASP A 136 -1.12 -2.03 7.51
N VAL A 137 -2.41 -2.38 7.41
CA VAL A 137 -3.29 -1.97 6.30
C VAL A 137 -4.33 -1.01 6.84
N GLU A 138 -4.44 0.15 6.21
CA GLU A 138 -5.37 1.20 6.59
C GLU A 138 -6.20 1.68 5.40
N CYS A 139 -7.52 1.67 5.55
CA CYS A 139 -8.49 2.29 4.66
C CYS A 139 -9.33 3.29 5.44
N VAL A 140 -9.09 4.60 5.21
CA VAL A 140 -9.73 5.64 6.05
C VAL A 140 -10.35 6.76 5.24
N GLY A 141 -11.59 7.12 5.56
CA GLY A 141 -12.25 8.27 4.95
C GLY A 141 -12.52 8.11 3.45
N ASN A 142 -12.47 6.88 2.93
CA ASN A 142 -12.63 6.60 1.50
C ASN A 142 -14.12 6.72 1.10
N LYS A 143 -14.38 7.12 -0.15
CA LYS A 143 -15.75 7.20 -0.72
C LYS A 143 -16.11 5.99 -1.60
N GLY A 144 -15.21 5.03 -1.70
CA GLY A 144 -15.41 3.73 -2.32
C GLY A 144 -15.06 2.59 -1.37
N LEU A 145 -15.42 1.38 -1.79
CA LEU A 145 -15.13 0.13 -1.10
C LEU A 145 -13.64 -0.02 -0.80
N CYS A 146 -13.33 -0.49 0.41
CA CYS A 146 -12.04 -1.09 0.72
C CYS A 146 -12.17 -2.61 0.79
N ALA A 147 -11.51 -3.33 -0.11
CA ALA A 147 -11.52 -4.78 -0.14
C ALA A 147 -10.13 -5.36 0.11
N VAL A 148 -10.07 -6.36 1.00
CA VAL A 148 -8.84 -7.07 1.37
C VAL A 148 -9.12 -8.56 1.36
N TYR A 149 -8.54 -9.29 0.41
CA TYR A 149 -8.82 -10.71 0.16
C TYR A 149 -7.57 -11.57 0.23
N ARG A 150 -7.59 -12.60 1.08
CA ARG A 150 -6.54 -13.62 1.16
C ARG A 150 -5.14 -13.03 1.33
N VAL A 151 -5.03 -12.00 2.16
CA VAL A 151 -3.78 -11.30 2.46
C VAL A 151 -3.26 -11.75 3.82
N ASP A 152 -1.94 -11.93 3.92
CA ASP A 152 -1.21 -12.06 5.19
C ASP A 152 -0.68 -10.69 5.60
N VAL A 153 -1.21 -10.15 6.69
CA VAL A 153 -0.88 -8.83 7.22
C VAL A 153 -0.20 -9.02 8.57
N GLY A 154 1.09 -8.68 8.67
CA GLY A 154 1.84 -8.81 9.92
C GLY A 154 1.33 -7.87 11.03
N GLY A 155 0.78 -6.72 10.62
CA GLY A 155 0.24 -5.71 11.49
C GLY A 155 -1.27 -5.79 11.76
N ASN A 156 -1.88 -4.62 11.88
CA ASN A 156 -3.32 -4.42 12.01
C ASN A 156 -3.97 -4.24 10.64
N VAL A 157 -5.25 -4.54 10.55
CA VAL A 157 -6.12 -4.07 9.46
C VAL A 157 -7.15 -3.13 10.05
N ARG A 158 -7.20 -1.89 9.56
CA ARG A 158 -8.15 -0.87 9.99
C ARG A 158 -8.94 -0.31 8.84
N VAL A 159 -10.27 -0.41 8.93
CA VAL A 159 -11.21 0.27 8.02
C VAL A 159 -12.04 1.25 8.84
N ASP A 160 -11.90 2.54 8.60
CA ASP A 160 -12.59 3.55 9.40
C ASP A 160 -13.14 4.70 8.56
N ASP A 161 -14.34 5.16 8.89
CA ASP A 161 -15.01 6.27 8.20
C ASP A 161 -15.10 6.08 6.66
N THR A 162 -15.14 4.82 6.20
CA THR A 162 -15.28 4.51 4.77
C THR A 162 -16.75 4.52 4.38
N LEU A 163 -17.06 5.29 3.35
CA LEU A 163 -18.39 5.49 2.81
C LEU A 163 -18.47 4.83 1.44
N ALA A 164 -19.50 4.02 1.20
CA ALA A 164 -19.71 3.41 -0.10
C ALA A 164 -20.58 4.32 -1.01
N ASN A 165 -20.07 5.52 -1.31
CA ASN A 165 -20.86 6.61 -1.90
C ASN A 165 -20.89 6.65 -3.44
N GLY A 166 -20.41 5.61 -4.12
CA GLY A 166 -20.38 5.55 -5.59
C GLY A 166 -21.75 5.56 -6.28
N SER A 167 -22.75 5.02 -5.60
CA SER A 167 -24.19 5.11 -5.85
C SER A 167 -24.84 4.17 -4.82
N PRO A 168 -25.93 4.53 -4.11
CA PRO A 168 -26.59 3.67 -3.13
C PRO A 168 -27.02 2.29 -3.66
N SER A 169 -27.01 2.09 -4.97
CA SER A 169 -27.37 0.84 -5.64
C SER A 169 -26.21 -0.12 -5.90
N GLN A 170 -24.95 0.30 -5.76
CA GLN A 170 -23.80 -0.49 -6.24
C GLN A 170 -23.02 -1.19 -5.14
N ASN A 171 -22.74 -0.49 -4.03
CA ASN A 171 -22.05 -1.08 -2.90
C ASN A 171 -23.04 -1.26 -1.74
N THR A 172 -23.27 -2.50 -1.32
CA THR A 172 -24.09 -2.82 -0.15
C THR A 172 -23.28 -2.83 1.15
N TYR A 173 -21.98 -2.57 1.07
CA TYR A 173 -21.02 -2.55 2.17
C TYR A 173 -19.86 -1.59 1.88
N SER A 174 -19.29 -1.02 2.94
CA SER A 174 -18.13 -0.09 2.88
C SER A 174 -16.79 -0.79 2.76
N ALA A 175 -16.71 -2.04 3.23
CA ALA A 175 -15.53 -2.87 3.09
C ALA A 175 -15.90 -4.34 2.95
N ASN A 176 -15.05 -5.09 2.26
CA ASN A 176 -15.14 -6.54 2.15
C ASN A 176 -13.81 -7.17 2.56
N LEU A 177 -13.83 -7.90 3.66
CA LEU A 177 -12.66 -8.50 4.24
C LEU A 177 -12.85 -10.02 4.18
N THR A 178 -12.06 -10.72 3.38
CA THR A 178 -12.28 -12.14 3.12
C THR A 178 -11.02 -12.97 3.29
N ASN A 179 -11.08 -14.00 4.16
CA ASN A 179 -10.02 -14.99 4.35
C ASN A 179 -8.62 -14.41 4.61
N ASN A 180 -8.51 -13.33 5.39
CA ASN A 180 -7.22 -12.73 5.72
C ASN A 180 -6.60 -13.36 6.98
N VAL A 181 -5.28 -13.36 7.05
CA VAL A 181 -4.51 -13.66 8.26
C VAL A 181 -3.89 -12.36 8.74
N ILE A 182 -4.20 -11.97 9.98
CA ILE A 182 -3.85 -10.67 10.53
C ILE A 182 -3.11 -10.91 11.84
N GLY A 183 -1.83 -10.50 11.87
CA GLY A 183 -0.92 -10.72 12.99
C GLY A 183 -1.29 -9.94 14.25
N LYS A 184 -2.10 -8.89 14.12
CA LYS A 184 -2.63 -8.11 15.25
C LYS A 184 -4.17 -8.05 15.22
N LYS A 185 -4.73 -6.85 15.15
CA LYS A 185 -6.18 -6.60 15.27
C LYS A 185 -6.82 -6.36 13.91
N LEU A 186 -8.10 -6.72 13.82
CA LEU A 186 -8.97 -6.32 12.73
C LEU A 186 -10.01 -5.32 13.26
N GLU A 187 -9.92 -4.05 12.86
CA GLU A 187 -10.74 -2.97 13.40
C GLU A 187 -11.59 -2.30 12.32
N CYS A 188 -12.91 -2.26 12.51
CA CYS A 188 -13.82 -1.50 11.66
C CYS A 188 -14.60 -0.48 12.49
N ASN A 189 -14.53 0.81 12.16
CA ASN A 189 -15.28 1.84 12.88
C ASN A 189 -15.96 2.82 11.92
N ARG A 190 -17.13 3.33 12.31
CA ARG A 190 -17.81 4.45 11.62
C ARG A 190 -18.02 4.28 10.10
N ASN A 191 -17.96 3.05 9.58
CA ASN A 191 -18.13 2.83 8.15
C ASN A 191 -19.62 2.74 7.79
N SER A 192 -19.99 3.20 6.59
CA SER A 192 -21.37 3.18 6.13
C SER A 192 -21.48 2.87 4.63
N PRO A 193 -22.20 1.80 4.22
CA PRO A 193 -22.87 0.80 5.06
C PRO A 193 -21.88 -0.01 5.90
N ASN A 194 -22.37 -0.87 6.81
CA ASN A 194 -21.47 -1.72 7.59
C ASN A 194 -20.54 -2.56 6.67
N PRO A 195 -19.29 -2.82 7.08
CA PRO A 195 -18.42 -3.76 6.40
C PRO A 195 -19.04 -5.16 6.37
N VAL A 196 -18.61 -5.98 5.41
CA VAL A 196 -18.84 -7.42 5.42
C VAL A 196 -17.51 -8.13 5.63
N THR A 197 -17.55 -9.20 6.42
CA THR A 197 -16.42 -10.10 6.58
C THR A 197 -16.87 -11.49 6.18
N TYR A 198 -16.30 -12.06 5.11
CA TYR A 198 -16.63 -13.41 4.66
C TYR A 198 -15.48 -14.38 4.94
N GLY A 199 -15.83 -15.67 5.11
CA GLY A 199 -14.85 -16.71 5.33
C GLY A 199 -14.02 -16.54 6.61
N ALA A 200 -12.89 -17.24 6.68
CA ALA A 200 -12.07 -17.35 7.88
C ALA A 200 -11.06 -16.20 7.98
N ASN A 201 -11.54 -14.99 8.25
CA ASN A 201 -10.62 -13.92 8.71
C ASN A 201 -10.12 -14.25 10.12
N VAL A 202 -8.80 -14.38 10.26
CA VAL A 202 -8.10 -14.63 11.53
C VAL A 202 -7.37 -13.37 11.93
N ALA A 203 -7.65 -12.86 13.13
CA ALA A 203 -6.92 -11.75 13.74
C ALA A 203 -6.40 -12.20 15.10
N ALA A 204 -5.08 -12.23 15.27
CA ALA A 204 -4.45 -12.79 16.46
C ALA A 204 -4.85 -12.08 17.76
N SER A 205 -5.13 -10.77 17.66
CA SER A 205 -5.59 -9.93 18.78
C SER A 205 -7.09 -9.62 18.73
N GLY A 206 -7.85 -10.34 17.90
CA GLY A 206 -9.31 -10.23 17.80
C GLY A 206 -9.82 -9.21 16.78
N LYS A 207 -11.15 -9.22 16.62
CA LYS A 207 -11.91 -8.32 15.75
C LYS A 207 -12.62 -7.28 16.61
N LEU A 208 -12.63 -6.01 16.21
CA LEU A 208 -13.21 -4.89 16.96
C LEU A 208 -14.19 -4.07 16.12
N GLY A 209 -15.11 -3.39 16.81
CA GLY A 209 -16.10 -2.53 16.18
C GLY A 209 -17.04 -3.29 15.24
N GLN A 210 -17.32 -2.72 14.07
CA GLN A 210 -18.22 -3.34 13.08
C GLN A 210 -17.68 -4.67 12.55
N CYS A 211 -16.35 -4.88 12.55
CA CYS A 211 -15.70 -6.13 12.12
C CYS A 211 -15.96 -7.28 13.11
N ALA A 212 -16.32 -6.97 14.36
CA ALA A 212 -16.63 -7.98 15.39
C ALA A 212 -18.07 -8.48 15.27
N ALA A 213 -18.96 -7.64 14.75
CA ALA A 213 -20.38 -7.93 14.60
C ALA A 213 -20.71 -8.71 13.31
N THR A 214 -19.76 -8.79 12.39
CA THR A 214 -19.94 -9.41 11.07
C THR A 214 -19.51 -10.88 11.12
N GLY A 215 -20.49 -11.77 11.02
CA GLY A 215 -20.28 -13.20 10.87
C GLY A 215 -21.48 -13.79 10.13
N PHE A 216 -21.29 -14.07 8.83
CA PHE A 216 -22.19 -14.91 8.03
C PHE A 216 -21.33 -15.96 7.32
#